data_AF-F2PUN1-F1
#
_entry.id   AF-F2PUN1-F1
#
_cell.length_a   1.000
_cell.length_b   1.000
_cell.length_c   1.000
_cell.angle_alpha   90.00
_cell.angle_beta   90.00
_cell.angle_gamma   90.00
#
_symmetry.space_group_name_H-M   'P 1'
#
loop_
_entity.id
_entity.type
_entity.pdbx_description
1 polymer ?
#
loop_
_entity_poly.entity_id
_entity_poly.type
_entity_poly.pdbx_seq_one_letter_code
_entity_poly.pdbx_strand_id
1 'polypeptide(L)'
;MPDVKRTIKIVTESRISDPNSGIEGFPLRQWSVEIHLLNDHGEPVPASVFPKSKHIITFKNPKPPLLAQLRESGPVPGDENGVKKRSQEESKKKKRVDKNVDMDKLADGLQKLGEDDLLQVVQMVHDNKSSDSYTKNDIEQGEFHVDLYTLPDALIRMLWDFTQEKGVL
;
A
#
# COMPACT_ATOMS: atom_id res chain seq x y z
N MET A 1 -17.19 42.33 -9.81
CA MET A 1 -16.90 42.14 -8.37
C MET A 1 -15.39 42.01 -8.23
N PRO A 2 -14.72 42.73 -7.33
CA PRO A 2 -13.28 42.53 -7.12
C PRO A 2 -13.03 41.14 -6.51
N ASP A 3 -12.00 40.45 -7.00
CA ASP A 3 -11.57 39.15 -6.45
C ASP A 3 -10.96 39.36 -5.05
N VAL A 4 -11.57 38.73 -4.04
CA VAL A 4 -11.05 38.78 -2.66
C VAL A 4 -9.96 37.71 -2.51
N LYS A 5 -8.70 38.14 -2.42
CA LYS A 5 -7.57 37.26 -2.10
C LYS A 5 -7.57 36.95 -0.60
N ARG A 6 -7.51 35.67 -0.23
CA ARG A 6 -7.35 35.21 1.16
C ARG A 6 -6.18 34.26 1.24
N THR A 7 -5.36 34.42 2.25
CA THR A 7 -4.23 33.54 2.52
C THR A 7 -4.60 32.56 3.63
N ILE A 8 -4.29 31.29 3.43
CA ILE A 8 -4.57 30.20 4.36
C ILE A 8 -3.24 29.70 4.92
N LYS A 9 -3.20 29.44 6.22
CA LYS A 9 -2.10 28.76 6.90
C LYS A 9 -2.59 27.41 7.42
N ILE A 10 -1.94 26.35 6.99
CA ILE A 10 -2.20 24.98 7.47
C ILE A 10 -1.05 24.61 8.41
N VAL A 11 -1.39 24.20 9.63
CA VAL A 11 -0.42 23.75 10.63
C VAL A 11 -0.66 22.28 10.88
N THR A 12 0.37 21.47 10.74
CA THR A 12 0.34 20.03 11.02
C THR A 12 1.39 19.73 12.09
N GLU A 13 0.97 19.17 13.21
CA GLU A 13 1.89 18.69 14.25
C GLU A 13 1.82 17.17 14.34
N SER A 14 2.96 16.54 14.63
CA SER A 14 3.07 15.09 14.82
C SER A 14 3.94 14.82 16.03
N ARG A 15 3.41 14.05 16.98
CA ARG A 15 4.13 13.66 18.21
C ARG A 15 3.97 12.17 18.47
N ILE A 16 4.98 11.55 19.07
CA ILE A 16 4.84 10.18 19.59
C ILE A 16 3.91 10.25 20.81
N SER A 17 2.76 9.59 20.72
CA SER A 17 1.78 9.53 21.81
C SER A 17 2.01 8.33 22.71
N ASP A 18 2.48 7.22 22.15
CA ASP A 18 2.85 6.03 22.91
C ASP A 18 4.10 5.38 22.27
N PRO A 19 5.26 5.41 22.95
CA PRO A 19 6.48 4.79 22.46
C PRO A 19 6.44 3.25 22.53
N ASN A 20 5.51 2.66 23.31
CA ASN A 20 5.40 1.22 23.54
C ASN A 20 4.17 0.65 22.83
N SER A 21 4.07 0.91 21.53
CA SER A 21 2.95 0.52 20.66
C SER A 21 2.73 -0.99 20.52
N GLY A 22 3.54 -1.82 21.17
CA GLY A 22 3.58 -3.28 21.00
C GLY A 22 4.26 -3.73 19.70
N ILE A 23 4.83 -2.80 18.92
CA ILE A 23 5.59 -3.08 17.70
C ILE A 23 6.95 -2.39 17.83
N GLU A 24 8.01 -3.19 17.94
CA GLU A 24 9.39 -2.71 18.07
C GLU A 24 9.76 -1.79 16.89
N GLY A 25 10.29 -0.61 17.20
CA GLY A 25 10.67 0.40 16.20
C GLY A 25 9.54 1.30 15.67
N PHE A 26 8.27 1.03 15.99
CA PHE A 26 7.12 1.76 15.42
C PHE A 26 6.26 2.45 16.49
N PRO A 27 6.65 3.63 17.00
CA PRO A 27 5.87 4.33 18.01
C PRO A 27 4.49 4.78 17.47
N LEU A 28 3.47 4.73 18.30
CA LEU A 28 2.18 5.34 18.00
C LEU A 28 2.35 6.85 17.97
N ARG A 29 1.90 7.47 16.87
CA ARG A 29 1.97 8.92 16.66
C ARG A 29 0.59 9.51 16.63
N GLN A 30 0.43 10.63 17.32
CA GLN A 30 -0.73 11.49 17.25
C GLN A 30 -0.42 12.69 16.36
N TRP A 31 -1.38 13.05 15.51
CA TRP A 31 -1.29 14.19 14.61
C TRP A 31 -2.40 15.20 14.93
N SER A 32 -2.10 16.49 14.80
CA SER A 32 -3.09 17.57 14.78
C SER A 32 -2.98 18.32 13.45
N VAL A 33 -4.12 18.75 12.92
CA VAL A 33 -4.18 19.61 11.73
C VAL A 33 -5.07 20.79 12.07
N GLU A 34 -4.53 22.00 11.96
CA GLU A 34 -5.25 23.24 12.18
C GLU A 34 -5.20 24.13 10.95
N ILE A 35 -6.32 24.77 10.64
CA ILE A 35 -6.46 25.68 9.49
C ILE A 35 -6.76 27.08 10.01
N HIS A 36 -5.92 28.03 9.62
CA HIS A 36 -6.02 29.44 9.98
C HIS A 36 -6.12 30.30 8.71
N LEU A 37 -6.83 31.43 8.78
CA LEU A 37 -6.75 32.49 7.77
C LEU A 37 -5.67 33.49 8.21
N LEU A 38 -5.01 34.15 7.27
CA LEU A 38 -4.19 35.31 7.59
C LEU A 38 -4.97 36.59 7.36
N ASN A 39 -4.95 37.49 8.33
CA ASN A 39 -5.46 38.85 8.17
C ASN A 39 -4.48 39.71 7.36
N ASP A 40 -4.83 40.98 7.13
CA ASP A 40 -4.01 41.92 6.34
C ASP A 40 -2.64 42.22 6.98
N HIS A 41 -2.46 41.90 8.27
CA HIS A 41 -1.20 42.03 9.01
C HIS A 41 -0.37 40.73 9.01
N GLY A 42 -0.87 39.67 8.38
CA GLY A 42 -0.21 38.36 8.33
C GLY A 42 -0.41 37.49 9.58
N GLU A 43 -1.32 37.88 10.48
CA GLU A 43 -1.59 37.16 11.72
C GLU A 43 -2.64 36.06 11.51
N PRO A 44 -2.48 34.89 12.15
CA PRO A 44 -3.45 33.80 12.06
C PRO A 44 -4.74 34.14 12.82
N VAL A 45 -5.88 34.03 12.13
CA VAL A 45 -7.22 34.13 12.70
C VAL A 45 -8.03 32.86 12.42
N PRO A 46 -9.03 32.51 13.27
CA PRO A 46 -9.84 31.31 13.07
C PRO A 46 -10.46 31.23 11.68
N ALA A 47 -10.35 30.07 11.02
CA ALA A 47 -10.86 29.86 9.66
C ALA A 47 -12.38 29.59 9.62
N SER A 48 -13.17 30.47 10.24
CA SER A 48 -14.63 30.36 10.37
C SER A 48 -15.40 30.43 9.04
N VAL A 49 -14.73 30.81 7.95
CA VAL A 49 -15.32 30.88 6.60
C VAL A 49 -15.61 29.50 5.99
N PHE A 50 -15.02 28.43 6.53
CA PHE A 50 -15.23 27.07 6.04
C PHE A 50 -16.25 26.33 6.91
N PRO A 51 -17.45 26.00 6.39
CA PRO A 51 -18.45 25.26 7.17
C PRO A 51 -18.05 23.80 7.42
N LYS A 52 -17.17 23.24 6.58
CA LYS A 52 -16.66 21.87 6.69
C LYS A 52 -15.30 21.74 6.00
N SER A 53 -14.41 20.96 6.59
CA SER A 53 -13.22 20.44 5.93
C SER A 53 -13.31 18.92 5.78
N LYS A 54 -12.87 18.37 4.63
CA LYS A 54 -12.76 16.92 4.39
C LYS A 54 -11.29 16.57 4.26
N HIS A 55 -10.81 15.66 5.11
CA HIS A 55 -9.46 15.09 5.02
C HIS A 55 -9.58 13.66 4.52
N ILE A 56 -8.94 13.37 3.40
CA ILE A 56 -8.87 12.02 2.82
C ILE A 56 -7.55 11.41 3.28
N ILE A 57 -7.63 10.33 4.05
CA ILE A 57 -6.47 9.57 4.50
C ILE A 57 -6.42 8.28 3.69
N THR A 58 -5.30 8.06 2.99
CA THR A 58 -5.07 6.86 2.20
C THR A 58 -4.02 6.00 2.87
N PHE A 59 -4.38 4.79 3.27
CA PHE A 59 -3.44 3.81 3.80
C PHE A 59 -2.87 2.98 2.65
N LYS A 60 -1.55 2.95 2.50
CA LYS A 60 -0.87 2.06 1.55
C LYS A 60 -0.64 0.71 2.23
N ASN A 61 -1.28 -0.34 1.71
CA ASN A 61 -1.29 -1.69 2.27
C ASN A 61 -1.59 -1.77 3.78
N PRO A 62 -2.83 -1.44 4.17
CA PRO A 62 -3.26 -1.54 5.56
C PRO A 62 -3.16 -3.00 6.05
N LYS A 63 -2.59 -3.19 7.25
CA LYS A 63 -2.49 -4.53 7.86
C LYS A 63 -3.88 -5.15 8.07
N PRO A 64 -4.01 -6.49 8.05
CA PRO A 64 -5.31 -7.17 8.19
C PRO A 64 -6.17 -6.74 9.41
N PRO A 65 -5.61 -6.48 10.61
CA PRO A 65 -6.40 -5.99 11.74
C PRO A 65 -7.01 -4.60 11.51
N LEU A 66 -6.25 -3.69 10.86
CA LEU A 66 -6.74 -2.36 10.52
C LEU A 66 -7.84 -2.44 9.46
N LEU A 67 -7.68 -3.30 8.45
CA LEU A 67 -8.71 -3.56 7.46
C LEU A 67 -10.01 -4.09 8.09
N ALA A 68 -9.91 -4.99 9.07
CA ALA A 68 -11.07 -5.53 9.77
C ALA A 68 -11.86 -4.44 10.51
N GLN A 69 -11.18 -3.50 11.17
CA GLN A 69 -11.83 -2.36 11.82
C GLN A 69 -12.41 -1.36 10.82
N LEU A 70 -11.69 -1.08 9.72
CA LEU A 70 -12.17 -0.15 8.69
C LEU A 70 -13.45 -0.67 8.00
N ARG A 71 -13.62 -1.99 7.87
CA ARG A 71 -14.86 -2.61 7.35
C ARG A 71 -16.11 -2.26 8.15
N GLU A 72 -15.99 -2.00 9.44
CA GLU A 72 -17.13 -1.58 10.28
C GLU A 72 -17.64 -0.19 9.89
N SER A 73 -16.76 0.66 9.33
CA SER A 73 -17.08 2.03 8.93
C SER A 73 -17.57 2.16 7.48
N GLY A 74 -17.46 1.10 6.68
CA GLY A 74 -17.91 1.07 5.29
C GLY A 74 -17.03 0.18 4.40
N PRO A 75 -17.36 0.10 3.10
CA PRO A 75 -16.61 -0.70 2.14
C PRO A 75 -15.16 -0.22 2.03
N VAL A 76 -14.19 -1.12 2.25
CA VAL A 76 -12.77 -0.82 2.07
C VAL A 76 -12.31 -1.22 0.65
N PRO A 77 -11.40 -0.45 0.01
CA PRO A 77 -10.83 -0.82 -1.28
C PRO A 77 -10.21 -2.22 -1.21
N GLY A 78 -10.63 -3.12 -2.11
CA GLY A 78 -10.18 -4.52 -2.14
C GLY A 78 -11.20 -5.55 -1.65
N ASP A 79 -12.32 -5.14 -1.03
CA ASP A 79 -13.39 -6.07 -0.63
C ASP A 79 -14.15 -6.68 -1.83
N GLU A 80 -14.00 -6.13 -3.05
CA GLU A 80 -14.46 -6.79 -4.28
C GLU A 80 -13.65 -8.05 -4.66
N ASN A 81 -12.44 -8.21 -4.11
CA ASN A 81 -11.59 -9.38 -4.34
C ASN A 81 -11.14 -10.01 -3.00
N GLY A 82 -12.12 -10.53 -2.27
CA GLY A 82 -12.05 -11.80 -1.55
C GLY A 82 -10.84 -12.05 -0.64
N VAL A 83 -10.96 -11.66 0.63
CA VAL A 83 -10.35 -12.46 1.71
C VAL A 83 -11.14 -13.78 1.78
N LYS A 84 -10.68 -14.81 1.06
CA LYS A 84 -11.17 -16.17 1.30
C LYS A 84 -10.62 -16.67 2.64
N LYS A 85 -11.45 -16.49 3.66
CA LYS A 85 -11.58 -17.39 4.80
C LYS A 85 -11.52 -18.83 4.27
N ARG A 86 -10.64 -19.67 4.83
CA ARG A 86 -10.64 -21.12 4.58
C ARG A 86 -12.03 -21.66 4.92
N SER A 87 -12.84 -21.88 3.90
CA SER A 87 -14.06 -22.69 3.94
C SER A 87 -14.33 -23.11 2.50
N GLN A 88 -14.55 -24.40 2.31
CA GLN A 88 -14.96 -25.03 1.05
C GLN A 88 -16.04 -24.19 0.34
N GLU A 89 -15.85 -23.89 -0.94
CA GLU A 89 -16.79 -24.31 -1.99
C GLU A 89 -16.35 -23.78 -3.36
N GLU A 90 -16.74 -24.58 -4.34
CA GLU A 90 -16.33 -24.57 -5.73
C GLU A 90 -17.11 -23.53 -6.56
N SER A 91 -16.48 -23.13 -7.67
CA SER A 91 -17.09 -22.67 -8.94
C SER A 91 -17.90 -21.35 -9.01
N LYS A 92 -17.32 -20.29 -9.63
CA LYS A 92 -17.38 -19.99 -11.10
C LYS A 92 -17.07 -18.51 -11.46
N LYS A 93 -15.94 -18.35 -12.16
CA LYS A 93 -15.79 -17.72 -13.50
C LYS A 93 -15.89 -16.20 -13.66
N LYS A 94 -14.72 -15.56 -13.81
CA LYS A 94 -14.49 -14.54 -14.85
C LYS A 94 -13.29 -14.95 -15.71
N LYS A 95 -13.60 -15.35 -16.95
CA LYS A 95 -12.70 -15.51 -18.12
C LYS A 95 -12.07 -14.11 -18.40
N ARG A 96 -10.84 -13.92 -18.89
CA ARG A 96 -9.89 -14.76 -19.62
C ARG A 96 -8.62 -13.91 -19.80
N VAL A 97 -7.43 -14.38 -19.42
CA VAL A 97 -6.17 -14.16 -20.16
C VAL A 97 -5.26 -15.35 -19.83
N ASP A 98 -4.74 -16.00 -20.86
CA ASP A 98 -3.77 -17.09 -20.84
C ASP A 98 -2.69 -16.94 -19.77
N LYS A 99 -2.73 -17.73 -18.70
CA LYS A 99 -1.58 -17.92 -17.81
C LYS A 99 -1.24 -19.40 -17.75
N ASN A 100 -0.31 -19.78 -18.61
CA ASN A 100 0.44 -21.04 -18.51
C ASN A 100 1.44 -21.02 -17.32
N VAL A 101 1.10 -20.27 -16.27
CA VAL A 101 1.98 -19.95 -15.13
C VAL A 101 1.21 -20.31 -13.87
N ASP A 102 1.73 -21.28 -13.14
CA ASP A 102 1.19 -21.75 -11.87
C ASP A 102 1.75 -20.86 -10.74
N MET A 103 0.89 -20.07 -10.10
CA MET A 103 1.33 -19.08 -9.10
C MET A 103 1.95 -19.75 -7.86
N ASP A 104 1.46 -20.93 -7.50
CA ASP A 104 1.95 -21.65 -6.33
C ASP A 104 3.35 -22.21 -6.62
N LYS A 105 3.56 -22.74 -7.84
CA LYS A 105 4.90 -23.15 -8.28
C LYS A 105 5.84 -21.97 -8.44
N LEU A 106 5.37 -20.84 -8.95
CA LEU A 106 6.19 -19.63 -9.06
C LEU A 106 6.72 -19.19 -7.68
N ALA A 107 5.83 -19.13 -6.68
CA ALA A 107 6.21 -18.80 -5.31
C ALA A 107 7.23 -19.80 -4.75
N ASP A 108 7.03 -21.10 -4.98
CA ASP A 108 7.96 -22.16 -4.57
C ASP A 108 9.31 -22.11 -5.31
N GLY A 109 9.33 -21.69 -6.58
CA GLY A 109 10.55 -21.48 -7.34
C GLY A 109 11.33 -20.27 -6.82
N LEU A 110 10.66 -19.14 -6.58
CA LEU A 110 11.29 -17.92 -6.08
C LEU A 110 12.00 -18.12 -4.73
N GLN A 111 11.44 -18.93 -3.82
CA GLN A 111 12.07 -19.21 -2.52
C GLN A 111 13.32 -20.11 -2.61
N LYS A 112 13.53 -20.80 -3.72
CA LYS A 112 14.68 -21.71 -3.94
C LYS A 112 15.85 -21.01 -4.64
N LEU A 113 15.67 -19.78 -5.10
CA LEU A 113 16.71 -19.01 -5.77
C LEU A 113 17.86 -18.67 -4.82
N GLY A 114 19.07 -18.60 -5.39
CA GLY A 114 20.25 -18.11 -4.66
C GLY A 114 20.23 -16.59 -4.48
N GLU A 115 21.15 -16.08 -3.66
CA GLU A 115 21.26 -14.65 -3.34
C GLU A 115 21.38 -13.76 -4.58
N ASP A 116 22.29 -14.09 -5.50
CA ASP A 116 22.50 -13.32 -6.75
C ASP A 116 21.24 -13.30 -7.62
N ASP A 117 20.50 -14.41 -7.66
CA ASP A 117 19.28 -14.55 -8.44
C ASP A 117 18.12 -13.77 -7.81
N LEU A 118 18.04 -13.75 -6.47
CA LEU A 118 17.06 -12.97 -5.73
C LEU A 118 17.28 -11.46 -5.95
N LEU A 119 18.52 -10.99 -5.99
CA LEU A 119 18.82 -9.59 -6.35
C LEU A 119 18.30 -9.25 -7.75
N GLN A 120 18.47 -10.15 -8.71
CA GLN A 120 17.94 -9.97 -10.05
C GLN A 120 16.40 -9.94 -10.07
N VAL A 121 15.73 -10.78 -9.27
CA VAL A 121 14.26 -10.73 -9.10
C VAL A 121 13.81 -9.38 -8.55
N VAL A 122 14.47 -8.86 -7.51
CA VAL A 122 14.14 -7.53 -6.94
C VAL A 122 14.27 -6.45 -8.01
N GLN A 123 15.35 -6.48 -8.80
CA GLN A 123 15.57 -5.54 -9.89
C GLN A 123 14.46 -5.64 -10.95
N MET A 124 14.12 -6.85 -11.40
CA MET A 124 13.05 -7.09 -12.37
C MET A 124 11.70 -6.53 -11.90
N VAL A 125 11.36 -6.75 -10.63
CA VAL A 125 10.14 -6.22 -10.02
C VAL A 125 10.20 -4.70 -9.93
N HIS A 126 11.35 -4.11 -9.57
CA HIS A 126 11.47 -2.66 -9.44
C HIS A 126 11.33 -1.93 -10.80
N ASP A 127 11.89 -2.51 -11.87
CA ASP A 127 11.89 -1.93 -13.20
C ASP A 127 10.54 -2.06 -13.92
N ASN A 128 9.78 -3.11 -13.61
CA ASN A 128 8.56 -3.48 -14.36
C ASN A 128 7.29 -3.49 -13.51
N LYS A 129 7.34 -3.02 -12.25
CA LYS A 129 6.13 -2.85 -11.44
C LYS A 129 5.20 -1.80 -12.03
N SER A 130 3.91 -1.98 -11.82
CA SER A 130 2.89 -0.99 -12.15
C SER A 130 2.44 -0.20 -10.92
N SER A 131 1.58 0.82 -11.11
CA SER A 131 0.95 1.55 -10.01
C SER A 131 0.08 0.66 -9.10
N ASP A 132 -0.41 -0.44 -9.64
CA ASP A 132 -1.32 -1.37 -8.97
C ASP A 132 -0.56 -2.50 -8.25
N SER A 133 0.75 -2.59 -8.47
CA SER A 133 1.61 -3.63 -7.90
C SER A 133 2.00 -3.30 -6.47
N TYR A 134 1.82 -4.28 -5.59
CA TYR A 134 2.19 -4.15 -4.19
C TYR A 134 3.58 -4.73 -3.92
N THR A 135 4.49 -3.87 -3.46
CA THR A 135 5.81 -4.23 -2.95
C THR A 135 6.14 -3.46 -1.68
N LYS A 136 6.87 -4.10 -0.75
CA LYS A 136 7.44 -3.46 0.45
C LYS A 136 8.89 -3.89 0.57
N ASN A 137 9.79 -2.91 0.63
CA ASN A 137 11.21 -3.13 0.87
C ASN A 137 11.54 -2.73 2.31
N ASP A 138 12.05 -3.66 3.09
CA ASP A 138 12.48 -3.49 4.47
C ASP A 138 14.01 -3.59 4.55
N ILE A 139 14.66 -2.44 4.41
CA ILE A 139 16.12 -2.35 4.25
C ILE A 139 16.85 -2.74 5.54
N GLU A 140 16.23 -2.53 6.70
CA GLU A 140 16.82 -2.83 8.01
C GLU A 140 16.88 -4.33 8.28
N GLN A 141 15.86 -5.08 7.84
CA GLN A 141 15.80 -6.53 7.97
C GLN A 141 16.32 -7.27 6.73
N GLY A 142 16.58 -6.56 5.63
CA GLY A 142 16.93 -7.16 4.35
C GLY A 142 15.76 -7.92 3.69
N GLU A 143 14.51 -7.58 4.03
CA GLU A 143 13.32 -8.28 3.55
C GLU A 143 12.66 -7.57 2.38
N PHE A 144 12.37 -8.30 1.31
CA PHE A 144 11.60 -7.81 0.17
C PHE A 144 10.29 -8.56 0.04
N HIS A 145 9.18 -7.87 0.28
CA HIS A 145 7.84 -8.42 0.14
C HIS A 145 7.24 -8.00 -1.21
N VAL A 146 6.67 -8.96 -1.92
CA VAL A 146 5.97 -8.76 -3.19
C VAL A 146 4.69 -9.56 -3.22
N ASP A 147 3.58 -8.94 -3.65
CA ASP A 147 2.33 -9.66 -3.89
C ASP A 147 2.22 -10.06 -5.37
N LEU A 148 2.44 -11.35 -5.64
CA LEU A 148 2.45 -11.91 -6.99
C LEU A 148 1.11 -11.72 -7.73
N TYR A 149 -0.02 -11.62 -7.03
CA TYR A 149 -1.34 -11.44 -7.65
C TYR A 149 -1.60 -10.01 -8.12
N THR A 150 -0.80 -9.06 -7.66
CA THR A 150 -0.88 -7.63 -8.05
C THR A 150 0.12 -7.26 -9.13
N LEU A 151 0.97 -8.18 -9.55
CA LEU A 151 1.97 -7.95 -10.58
C LEU A 151 1.34 -7.97 -11.98
N PRO A 152 1.85 -7.17 -12.94
CA PRO A 152 1.42 -7.23 -14.32
C PRO A 152 1.70 -8.62 -14.92
N ASP A 153 0.82 -9.10 -15.79
CA ASP A 153 0.95 -10.41 -16.45
C ASP A 153 2.30 -10.59 -17.16
N ALA A 154 2.85 -9.51 -17.72
CA ALA A 154 4.17 -9.51 -18.34
C ALA A 154 5.28 -9.81 -17.31
N LEU A 155 5.24 -9.17 -16.14
CA LEU A 155 6.21 -9.40 -15.06
C LEU A 155 6.08 -10.80 -14.48
N ILE A 156 4.86 -11.30 -14.31
CA ILE A 156 4.62 -12.68 -13.86
C ILE A 156 5.25 -13.70 -14.81
N ARG A 157 5.12 -13.50 -16.13
CA ARG A 157 5.79 -14.37 -17.12
C ARG A 157 7.31 -14.25 -17.05
N MET A 158 7.85 -13.03 -16.94
CA MET A 158 9.30 -12.84 -16.82
C MET A 158 9.87 -13.52 -15.57
N LEU A 159 9.20 -13.43 -14.43
CA LEU A 159 9.61 -14.12 -13.21
C LEU A 159 9.53 -15.64 -13.36
N TRP A 160 8.47 -16.14 -14.01
CA TRP A 160 8.31 -17.56 -14.30
C TRP A 160 9.43 -18.10 -15.19
N ASP A 161 9.67 -17.45 -16.32
CA ASP A 161 10.72 -17.85 -17.28
C ASP A 161 12.09 -17.82 -16.59
N PHE A 162 12.37 -16.78 -15.79
CA PHE A 162 13.59 -16.70 -15.00
C PHE A 162 13.75 -17.87 -14.04
N THR A 163 12.70 -18.23 -13.29
CA THR A 163 12.74 -19.39 -12.39
C THR A 163 12.87 -20.73 -13.13
N GLN A 164 12.36 -20.85 -14.36
CA GLN A 164 12.62 -22.03 -15.22
C GLN A 164 14.08 -22.08 -15.68
N GLU A 165 14.65 -20.96 -16.11
CA GLU A 165 16.05 -20.87 -16.54
C GLU A 165 17.03 -21.22 -15.42
N LYS A 166 16.69 -20.86 -14.18
CA LYS A 166 17.45 -21.23 -12.97
C LYS A 166 17.24 -22.67 -12.53
N GLY A 167 16.32 -23.41 -13.15
CA GLY A 167 16.05 -24.82 -12.85
C GLY A 167 15.42 -25.05 -11.48
N VAL A 168 14.68 -24.06 -10.95
CA VAL A 168 14.05 -24.14 -9.62
C VAL A 168 12.54 -24.46 -9.66
N LEU A 169 11.96 -24.53 -10.86
CA LEU A 169 10.57 -24.92 -11.13
C LEU A 169 10.41 -26.39 -11.52
#